data_AF-A0A3D6BK11-F1
#
_entry.id   AF-A0A3D6BK11-F1
#
_cell.length_a   1.000
_cell.length_b   1.000
_cell.length_c   1.000
_cell.angle_alpha   90.00
_cell.angle_beta   90.00
_cell.angle_gamma   90.00
#
_symmetry.space_group_name_H-M   'P 1'
#
loop_
_entity.id
_entity.type
_entity.pdbx_description
1 polymer ?
#
loop_
_entity_poly.entity_id
_entity_poly.type
_entity_poly.pdbx_seq_one_letter_code
_entity_poly.pdbx_strand_id
1 'polypeptide(L)'
;MFVKAAQEQQLDETTIAEYPDLFVEWDANWRGKQGDIVQDEGNLYRSIHDVTNEGQNTKPSATPSMWTRIGNPLDEFPEWVQPIGAHDAYAKGDKASHNGKNWVSTADNNVWEPGVYGWEEATQATAVAADEGDGE
;
A
#
# COMPACT_ATOMS: atom_id res chain seq x y z
N MET A 1 -21.02 -7.77 8.18
CA MET A 1 -21.49 -6.38 7.91
C MET A 1 -20.36 -5.44 7.51
N PHE A 2 -19.10 -5.70 7.89
CA PHE A 2 -17.95 -4.85 7.57
C PHE A 2 -17.67 -4.70 6.05
N VAL A 3 -17.43 -5.81 5.35
CA VAL A 3 -17.13 -5.81 3.89
C VAL A 3 -18.19 -5.04 3.09
N LYS A 4 -19.47 -5.28 3.40
CA LYS A 4 -20.56 -4.59 2.71
C LYS A 4 -20.53 -3.08 2.97
N ALA A 5 -20.29 -2.65 4.21
CA ALA A 5 -20.16 -1.23 4.55
C ALA A 5 -18.95 -0.57 3.86
N ALA A 6 -17.81 -1.28 3.75
CA ALA A 6 -16.64 -0.82 2.99
C ALA A 6 -16.96 -0.65 1.49
N GLN A 7 -17.61 -1.64 0.89
CA GLN A 7 -18.05 -1.60 -0.51
C GLN A 7 -19.06 -0.46 -0.76
N GLU A 8 -19.95 -0.19 0.20
CA GLU A 8 -20.93 0.90 0.19
C GLU A 8 -20.33 2.27 0.57
N GLN A 9 -19.01 2.39 0.74
CA GLN A 9 -18.32 3.64 1.12
C GLN A 9 -18.81 4.24 2.45
N GLN A 10 -19.25 3.39 3.37
CA GLN A 10 -19.71 3.80 4.69
C GLN A 10 -18.57 3.80 5.73
N LEU A 11 -17.37 3.38 5.34
CA LEU A 11 -16.17 3.31 6.16
C LEU A 11 -15.03 4.10 5.50
N ASP A 12 -14.19 4.72 6.33
CA ASP A 12 -12.96 5.36 5.89
C ASP A 12 -11.94 4.33 5.38
N GLU A 13 -11.14 4.75 4.39
CA GLU A 13 -10.19 3.86 3.71
C GLU A 13 -9.10 3.34 4.64
N THR A 14 -8.69 4.12 5.65
CA THR A 14 -7.78 3.69 6.72
C THR A 14 -8.37 2.51 7.49
N THR A 15 -9.64 2.62 7.93
CA THR A 15 -10.30 1.53 8.67
C THR A 15 -10.49 0.30 7.80
N ILE A 16 -10.75 0.47 6.50
CA ILE A 16 -10.87 -0.66 5.58
C ILE A 16 -9.51 -1.37 5.45
N ALA A 17 -8.42 -0.61 5.33
CA ALA A 17 -7.06 -1.12 5.19
C ALA A 17 -6.52 -1.85 6.42
N GLU A 18 -7.08 -1.62 7.62
CA GLU A 18 -6.74 -2.38 8.83
C GLU A 18 -7.22 -3.84 8.81
N TYR A 19 -8.13 -4.19 7.89
CA TYR A 19 -8.73 -5.53 7.84
C TYR A 19 -8.70 -6.14 6.42
N PRO A 20 -7.51 -6.33 5.82
CA PRO A 20 -7.40 -6.86 4.46
C PRO A 20 -7.92 -8.31 4.35
N ASP A 21 -7.68 -9.14 5.37
CA ASP A 21 -8.13 -10.53 5.44
C ASP A 21 -9.65 -10.73 5.40
N LEU A 22 -10.44 -9.66 5.61
CA LEU A 22 -11.89 -9.73 5.47
C LEU A 22 -12.35 -9.72 4.00
N PHE A 23 -11.47 -9.34 3.08
CA PHE A 23 -11.74 -9.25 1.67
C PHE A 23 -11.28 -10.50 0.93
N VAL A 24 -11.92 -10.77 -0.20
CA VAL A 24 -11.55 -11.90 -1.03
C VAL A 24 -10.26 -11.58 -1.78
N GLU A 25 -9.34 -12.54 -1.84
CA GLU A 25 -8.17 -12.43 -2.69
C GLU A 25 -8.58 -12.40 -4.16
N TRP A 26 -8.01 -11.45 -4.89
CA TRP A 26 -8.25 -11.29 -6.31
C TRP A 26 -7.66 -12.47 -7.07
N ASP A 27 -8.44 -13.03 -7.99
CA ASP A 27 -8.00 -14.06 -8.91
C ASP A 27 -8.53 -13.79 -10.33
N ALA A 28 -7.96 -14.46 -11.33
CA ALA A 28 -8.34 -14.27 -12.74
C ALA A 28 -9.82 -14.63 -13.04
N ASN A 29 -10.47 -15.41 -12.18
CA ASN A 29 -11.88 -15.78 -12.27
C ASN A 29 -12.80 -14.87 -11.44
N TRP A 30 -12.26 -13.93 -10.67
CA TRP A 30 -13.04 -13.05 -9.81
C TRP A 30 -14.06 -12.22 -10.58
N ARG A 31 -15.33 -12.26 -10.19
CA ARG A 31 -16.40 -11.45 -10.78
C ARG A 31 -17.08 -10.65 -9.68
N GLY A 32 -17.33 -9.38 -9.97
CA GLY A 32 -17.96 -8.46 -9.02
C GLY A 32 -18.48 -7.22 -9.72
N LYS A 33 -18.99 -6.30 -8.92
CA LYS A 33 -19.58 -5.03 -9.38
C LYS A 33 -18.69 -3.84 -9.02
N GLN A 34 -19.00 -2.69 -9.59
CA GLN A 34 -18.40 -1.42 -9.17
C GLN A 34 -18.53 -1.25 -7.66
N GLY A 35 -17.44 -0.85 -7.01
CA GLY A 35 -17.37 -0.65 -5.57
C GLY A 35 -16.98 -1.89 -4.77
N ASP A 36 -16.98 -3.09 -5.37
CA ASP A 36 -16.48 -4.28 -4.69
C ASP A 36 -14.97 -4.16 -4.43
N ILE A 37 -14.52 -4.74 -3.31
CA ILE A 37 -13.15 -4.65 -2.82
C ILE A 37 -12.55 -6.04 -2.80
N VAL A 38 -11.32 -6.15 -3.30
CA VAL A 38 -10.52 -7.38 -3.33
C VAL A 38 -9.14 -7.10 -2.76
N GLN A 39 -8.48 -8.13 -2.27
CA GLN A 39 -7.08 -8.07 -1.85
C GLN A 39 -6.18 -8.60 -2.97
N ASP A 40 -5.07 -7.94 -3.26
CA ASP A 40 -4.03 -8.42 -4.17
C ASP A 40 -2.67 -8.17 -3.49
N GLU A 41 -1.95 -9.24 -3.19
CA GLU A 41 -0.63 -9.18 -2.54
C GLU A 41 -0.62 -8.32 -1.25
N GLY A 42 -1.61 -8.52 -0.37
CA GLY A 42 -1.76 -7.78 0.89
C GLY A 42 -2.36 -6.38 0.77
N ASN A 43 -2.69 -5.92 -0.44
CA ASN A 43 -3.26 -4.60 -0.69
C ASN A 43 -4.74 -4.68 -1.05
N LEU A 44 -5.53 -3.73 -0.56
CA LEU A 44 -6.94 -3.64 -0.93
C LEU A 44 -7.17 -2.76 -2.15
N TYR A 45 -8.01 -3.23 -3.05
CA TYR A 45 -8.38 -2.54 -4.28
C TYR A 45 -9.89 -2.57 -4.46
N ARG A 46 -10.49 -1.40 -4.67
CA ARG A 46 -11.87 -1.20 -5.10
C ARG A 46 -11.95 -1.29 -6.62
N SER A 47 -12.90 -2.04 -7.13
CA SER A 47 -13.25 -1.98 -8.55
C SER A 47 -13.98 -0.69 -8.86
N ILE A 48 -13.57 0.02 -9.93
CA ILE A 48 -14.29 1.22 -10.39
C ILE A 48 -15.40 0.91 -11.40
N HIS A 49 -15.60 -0.36 -11.76
CA HIS A 49 -16.57 -0.78 -12.77
C HIS A 49 -17.09 -2.20 -12.51
N ASP A 50 -18.13 -2.61 -13.22
CA ASP A 50 -18.65 -3.98 -13.14
C ASP A 50 -17.81 -4.96 -13.96
N VAL A 51 -17.34 -6.02 -13.31
CA VAL A 51 -16.53 -7.10 -13.91
C VAL A 51 -17.45 -8.28 -14.21
N THR A 52 -17.97 -8.31 -15.43
CA THR A 52 -18.94 -9.34 -15.88
C THR A 52 -18.31 -10.45 -16.71
N ASN A 53 -17.08 -10.25 -17.21
CA ASN A 53 -16.36 -11.21 -18.04
C ASN A 53 -14.85 -11.22 -17.74
N GLU A 54 -14.15 -12.22 -18.29
CA GLU A 54 -12.70 -12.38 -18.13
C GLU A 54 -11.90 -11.20 -18.69
N GLY A 55 -12.36 -10.57 -19.76
CA GLY A 55 -11.65 -9.45 -20.39
C GLY A 55 -11.65 -8.15 -19.58
N GLN A 56 -12.60 -8.01 -18.65
CA GLN A 56 -12.69 -6.89 -17.71
C GLN A 56 -11.88 -7.16 -16.43
N ASN A 57 -11.61 -8.43 -16.12
CA ASN A 57 -10.92 -8.79 -14.90
C ASN A 57 -9.41 -8.71 -15.08
N THR A 58 -8.85 -7.58 -14.67
CA THR A 58 -7.42 -7.31 -14.74
C THR A 58 -6.80 -7.31 -13.36
N LYS A 59 -5.49 -7.61 -13.29
CA LYS A 59 -4.77 -7.61 -12.01
C LYS A 59 -4.81 -6.19 -11.39
N PRO A 60 -5.29 -6.03 -10.15
CA PRO A 60 -5.45 -4.72 -9.52
C PRO A 60 -4.15 -3.92 -9.42
N SER A 61 -3.07 -4.55 -8.97
CA SER A 61 -1.74 -3.93 -8.88
C SER A 61 -1.17 -3.48 -10.24
N ALA A 62 -1.57 -4.11 -11.35
CA ALA A 62 -1.07 -3.79 -12.68
C ALA A 62 -1.95 -2.78 -13.44
N THR A 63 -3.19 -2.56 -12.99
CA THR A 63 -4.22 -1.89 -13.80
C THR A 63 -4.97 -0.80 -13.01
N PRO A 64 -4.31 0.31 -12.66
CA PRO A 64 -4.92 1.40 -11.88
C PRO A 64 -6.08 2.09 -12.60
N SER A 65 -6.21 1.90 -13.92
CA SER A 65 -7.36 2.41 -14.70
C SER A 65 -8.66 1.64 -14.45
N MET A 66 -8.61 0.49 -13.79
CA MET A 66 -9.76 -0.38 -13.50
C MET A 66 -10.00 -0.57 -12.00
N TRP A 67 -9.04 -0.18 -11.17
CA TRP A 67 -9.03 -0.40 -9.74
C TRP A 67 -8.55 0.85 -9.00
N THR A 68 -9.27 1.24 -7.95
CA THR A 68 -8.84 2.26 -6.99
C THR A 68 -8.30 1.55 -5.77
N ARG A 69 -7.01 1.72 -5.48
CA ARG A 69 -6.42 1.17 -4.26
C ARG A 69 -7.00 1.85 -3.01
N ILE A 70 -7.31 1.07 -1.98
CA ILE A 70 -7.85 1.49 -0.70
C ILE A 70 -6.75 1.39 0.35
N GLY A 71 -6.56 2.47 1.12
CA GLY A 71 -5.45 2.58 2.04
C GLY A 71 -4.16 2.83 1.28
N ASN A 72 -3.60 4.02 1.45
CA ASN A 72 -2.34 4.37 0.82
C ASN A 72 -1.23 4.25 1.87
N PRO A 73 -0.39 3.20 1.89
CA PRO A 73 0.82 3.21 2.70
C PRO A 73 1.71 4.42 2.40
N LEU A 74 1.59 5.05 1.22
CA LEU A 74 2.32 6.28 0.88
C LEU A 74 1.78 7.55 1.55
N ASP A 75 0.63 7.50 2.24
CA ASP A 75 0.05 8.66 2.94
C ASP A 75 0.86 9.05 4.19
N GLU A 76 1.65 8.13 4.74
CA GLU A 76 2.35 8.31 6.02
C GLU A 76 3.88 8.35 5.89
N PHE A 77 4.42 9.06 4.88
CA PHE A 77 5.87 9.27 4.76
C PHE A 77 6.26 10.66 5.29
N PRO A 78 6.81 10.76 6.51
CA PRO A 78 7.31 12.03 7.03
C PRO A 78 8.46 12.57 6.17
N GLU A 79 8.62 13.88 6.10
CA GLU A 79 9.77 14.47 5.39
C GLU A 79 11.08 13.94 5.97
N TRP A 80 12.00 13.51 5.11
CA TRP A 80 13.30 13.02 5.54
C TRP A 80 14.07 14.13 6.26
N VAL A 81 14.58 13.82 7.44
CA VAL A 81 15.42 14.71 8.24
C VAL A 81 16.81 14.10 8.33
N GLN A 82 17.83 14.92 8.06
CA GLN A 82 19.21 14.46 8.16
C GLN A 82 19.53 14.06 9.61
N PRO A 83 19.89 12.79 9.87
CA PRO A 83 20.21 12.34 11.21
C PRO A 83 21.58 12.86 11.65
N ILE A 84 21.66 13.27 12.91
CA ILE A 84 22.83 13.97 13.47
C ILE A 84 23.78 12.99 14.17
N GLY A 85 23.30 11.79 14.50
CA GLY A 85 24.08 10.68 15.05
C GLY A 85 23.36 9.34 14.91
N ALA A 86 24.00 8.27 15.41
CA ALA A 86 23.45 6.92 15.35
C ALA A 86 22.08 6.77 16.05
N HIS A 87 21.76 7.68 16.98
CA HIS A 87 20.50 7.70 17.71
C HIS A 87 19.32 8.22 16.86
N ASP A 88 19.61 9.01 15.82
CA ASP A 88 18.61 9.59 14.91
C ASP A 88 18.54 8.81 13.59
N ALA A 89 19.39 7.80 13.42
CA ALA A 89 19.49 7.04 12.18
C ALA A 89 18.23 6.22 11.93
N TYR A 90 17.78 6.18 10.67
CA TYR A 90 16.59 5.43 10.28
C TYR A 90 16.87 3.92 10.35
N ALA A 91 15.96 3.17 10.94
CA ALA A 91 16.01 1.71 10.93
C ALA A 91 15.67 1.15 9.54
N LYS A 92 15.80 -0.15 9.36
CA LYS A 92 15.26 -0.83 8.18
C LYS A 92 13.74 -0.85 8.28
N GLY A 93 13.04 -0.51 7.20
CA GLY A 93 11.58 -0.38 7.13
C GLY A 93 11.08 1.05 7.36
N ASP A 94 11.91 1.95 7.88
CA ASP A 94 11.51 3.34 8.10
C ASP A 94 11.10 4.05 6.80
N LYS A 95 10.06 4.87 6.90
CA LYS A 95 9.44 5.57 5.77
C LYS A 95 9.84 7.05 5.81
N ALA A 96 10.30 7.61 4.69
CA ALA A 96 10.61 9.03 4.58
C ALA A 96 10.31 9.60 3.18
N SER A 97 9.84 10.84 3.10
CA SER A 97 9.58 11.56 1.86
C SER A 97 10.72 12.53 1.57
N HIS A 98 11.27 12.50 0.36
CA HIS A 98 12.36 13.36 -0.06
C HIS A 98 12.30 13.64 -1.56
N ASN A 99 12.54 14.90 -1.95
CA ASN A 99 12.47 15.37 -3.35
C ASN A 99 11.13 15.05 -4.05
N GLY A 100 10.02 15.10 -3.32
CA GLY A 100 8.68 14.82 -3.86
C GLY A 100 8.43 13.35 -4.17
N LYS A 101 9.24 12.46 -3.60
CA LYS A 101 9.12 11.00 -3.70
C LYS A 101 9.15 10.38 -2.30
N ASN A 102 8.54 9.21 -2.19
CA ASN A 102 8.52 8.42 -0.96
C ASN A 102 9.66 7.39 -0.99
N TRP A 103 10.24 7.06 0.16
CA TRP A 103 11.40 6.18 0.29
C TRP A 103 11.30 5.31 1.53
N VAL A 104 11.61 4.02 1.38
CA VAL A 104 11.71 3.06 2.49
C VAL A 104 13.17 2.75 2.75
N SER A 105 13.60 2.86 3.99
CA SER A 105 14.95 2.49 4.39
C SER A 105 15.13 0.97 4.32
N THR A 106 16.16 0.52 3.63
CA THR A 106 16.51 -0.90 3.48
C THR A 106 17.72 -1.29 4.34
N ALA A 107 18.31 -0.32 5.04
CA ALA A 107 19.48 -0.50 5.88
C ALA A 107 19.19 -0.12 7.34
N ASP A 108 19.75 -0.89 8.27
CA ASP A 108 19.75 -0.55 9.69
C ASP A 108 20.70 0.62 9.98
N ASN A 109 20.29 1.55 10.85
CA ASN A 109 21.05 2.75 11.19
C ASN A 109 21.41 3.59 9.95
N ASN A 110 20.46 3.76 9.05
CA ASN A 110 20.61 4.53 7.83
C ASN A 110 20.67 6.05 8.12
N VAL A 111 21.84 6.61 7.82
CA VAL A 111 22.13 8.05 7.96
C VAL A 111 22.23 8.78 6.62
N TRP A 112 22.04 8.05 5.52
CA TRP A 112 22.21 8.58 4.17
C TRP A 112 20.93 9.26 3.69
N GLU A 113 21.08 10.16 2.73
CA GLU A 113 19.94 10.83 2.10
C GLU A 113 19.17 9.85 1.17
N PRO A 114 17.83 9.95 1.09
CA PRO A 114 17.04 9.08 0.22
C PRO A 114 17.40 9.28 -1.26
N GLY A 115 17.69 8.16 -1.93
CA GLY A 115 18.24 8.14 -3.29
C GLY A 115 19.77 8.05 -3.36
N VAL A 116 20.49 8.14 -2.22
CA VAL A 116 21.94 7.92 -2.18
C VAL A 116 22.28 6.47 -1.86
N TYR A 117 21.88 5.99 -0.68
CA TYR A 117 22.21 4.64 -0.21
C TYR A 117 21.25 4.18 0.88
N GLY A 118 20.96 2.88 0.93
CA GLY A 118 20.13 2.31 1.99
C GLY A 118 18.66 2.71 1.92
N TRP A 119 18.22 3.29 0.80
CA TRP A 119 16.83 3.64 0.54
C TRP A 119 16.37 3.00 -0.75
N GLU A 120 15.17 2.44 -0.71
CA GLU A 120 14.44 2.01 -1.89
C GLU A 120 13.34 3.03 -2.14
N GLU A 121 13.17 3.47 -3.39
CA GLU A 121 12.05 4.31 -3.75
C GLU A 121 10.78 3.55 -3.37
N ALA A 122 9.98 4.16 -2.49
CA ALA A 122 8.74 3.57 -2.04
C ALA A 122 7.77 3.60 -3.21
N THR A 123 7.80 2.51 -3.95
CA THR A 123 6.78 2.20 -4.93
C THR A 123 5.66 1.49 -4.21
N GLN A 124 4.52 1.41 -4.89
CA GLN A 124 3.32 0.86 -4.29
C GLN A 124 3.49 -0.58 -3.77
N ALA A 125 4.45 -1.35 -4.30
CA ALA A 125 4.78 -2.71 -3.88
C ALA A 125 5.76 -2.78 -2.68
N THR A 126 6.67 -1.81 -2.54
CA THR A 126 7.72 -1.82 -1.52
C THR A 126 7.28 -1.17 -0.22
N ALA A 127 6.32 -0.23 -0.29
CA ALA A 127 5.71 0.41 0.88
C ALA A 127 4.83 -0.53 1.72
N VAL A 128 4.30 -1.60 1.11
CA VAL A 128 3.45 -2.62 1.76
C VAL A 128 4.30 -3.65 2.51
N ALA A 129 5.39 -4.11 1.88
CA ALA A 129 6.30 -5.07 2.47
C ALA A 129 7.06 -4.54 3.71
N ALA A 130 7.15 -3.21 3.87
CA ALA A 130 7.74 -2.57 5.02
C ALA A 130 6.80 -2.51 6.25
N ASP A 131 5.49 -2.67 6.03
CA ASP A 131 4.47 -2.57 7.08
C ASP A 131 4.30 -3.89 7.85
N GLU A 132 4.52 -5.02 7.17
CA GLU A 132 4.45 -6.37 7.76
C GLU A 132 5.69 -6.74 8.62
N GLY A 133 6.57 -5.77 8.88
CA GLY A 133 7.90 -5.95 9.45
C GLY A 133 8.09 -5.36 10.85
N ASP A 134 7.11 -5.40 11.74
CA ASP A 134 7.35 -5.24 13.18
C ASP A 134 6.35 -6.10 13.97
N GLY A 135 6.75 -7.35 14.20
CA GLY A 135 5.97 -8.32 14.95
C GLY A 135 6.93 -9.30 15.62
N GLU A 136 7.66 -8.82 16.63
CA GLU A 136 8.44 -9.66 17.52
C GLU A 136 8.21 -9.31 19.00
#